data_AF-A0AAW0VVW9-F1
#
_entry.id   AF-A0AAW0VVW9-F1
#
_cell.length_a   1.000
_cell.length_b   1.000
_cell.length_c   1.000
_cell.angle_alpha   90.00
_cell.angle_beta   90.00
_cell.angle_gamma   90.00
#
_symmetry.space_group_name_H-M   'P 1'
#
loop_
_entity.id
_entity.type
_entity.pdbx_description
1 polymer ?
#
loop_
_entity_poly.entity_id
_entity_poly.type
_entity_poly.pdbx_seq_one_letter_code
_entity_poly.pdbx_strand_id
1 'polypeptide(L)'
;ATPASATPASATPASATPASSTTASPVSVKGVLEKSIRSGVADMNKYQNVLIHVAGLLHLVLDQIPETPAREVVQLLQESGMRDNDQWLELLDNTNMSPVIVKQISHLLNTEKTIEVSDERVRSCVALLPHLSSCKVEINILDDPGDLPHLPDLLAALTHHHCTQLLLWHHYYNADTTTTSDNLLELLQDRRHLEDFMGCLTGGGVRLLEECNKLRDFHLAVVSDYHAGCLLPQLHHTVTSTLPQLKRL
;
A
#
# COMPACT_ATOMS: atom_id res chain seq x y z
N ALA A 1 59.32 9.39 51.46
CA ALA A 1 59.48 10.41 52.52
C ALA A 1 58.62 11.60 52.15
N THR A 2 57.47 11.74 52.79
CA THR A 2 56.62 12.94 52.78
C THR A 2 57.27 14.00 53.68
N PRO A 3 56.96 15.30 53.55
CA PRO A 3 55.93 15.82 54.46
C PRO A 3 55.06 17.02 53.99
N ALA A 4 53.88 17.08 54.64
CA ALA A 4 53.09 18.21 55.14
C ALA A 4 52.42 19.20 54.14
N SER A 5 51.09 19.35 54.08
CA SER A 5 50.03 19.68 55.08
C SER A 5 49.78 21.19 55.23
N ALA A 6 48.57 21.64 54.82
CA ALA A 6 47.79 22.72 55.46
C ALA A 6 46.39 22.85 54.81
N THR A 7 45.33 22.65 55.59
CA THR A 7 43.92 23.09 55.38
C THR A 7 43.80 24.62 55.65
N PRO A 8 42.71 25.38 55.30
CA PRO A 8 41.32 25.14 55.79
C PRO A 8 40.12 25.66 54.93
N ALA A 9 38.91 25.35 55.44
CA ALA A 9 37.66 26.15 55.45
C ALA A 9 36.62 26.10 54.29
N SER A 10 35.46 25.50 54.65
CA SER A 10 34.10 26.06 54.63
C SER A 10 33.45 26.55 53.31
N ALA A 11 32.38 25.87 52.87
CA ALA A 11 31.04 26.46 52.61
C ALA A 11 30.08 25.44 51.93
N THR A 12 29.01 25.06 52.63
CA THR A 12 27.68 24.75 52.05
C THR A 12 26.94 26.11 51.97
N PRO A 13 26.04 26.45 51.01
CA PRO A 13 25.02 25.57 50.42
C PRO A 13 24.63 25.85 48.94
N ALA A 14 23.96 24.91 48.30
CA ALA A 14 22.81 25.20 47.43
C ALA A 14 22.10 23.89 47.07
N SER A 15 20.92 23.69 47.65
CA SER A 15 19.93 22.74 47.15
C SER A 15 19.53 23.17 45.74
N ALA A 16 19.97 22.41 44.73
CA ALA A 16 19.36 22.48 43.42
C ALA A 16 18.03 21.72 43.50
N THR A 17 16.95 22.47 43.67
CA THR A 17 15.59 22.01 43.39
C THR A 17 15.56 21.46 41.96
N PRO A 18 15.17 20.20 41.71
CA PRO A 18 14.85 19.78 40.36
C PRO A 18 13.61 20.57 39.95
N ALA A 19 13.75 21.43 38.95
CA ALA A 19 12.62 22.01 38.26
C ALA A 19 11.72 20.85 37.81
N SER A 20 10.54 20.75 38.42
CA SER A 20 9.49 19.85 38.00
C SER A 20 9.22 20.10 36.51
N SER A 21 9.77 19.25 35.67
CA SER A 21 9.35 19.08 34.29
C SER A 21 7.90 18.64 34.35
N THR A 22 7.01 19.62 34.26
CA THR A 22 5.58 19.39 34.09
C THR A 22 5.45 18.83 32.69
N THR A 23 5.51 17.50 32.58
CA THR A 23 5.17 16.77 31.37
C THR A 23 3.70 17.03 31.11
N ALA A 24 3.42 18.07 30.31
CA ALA A 24 2.08 18.31 29.79
C ALA A 24 1.60 17.00 29.15
N SER A 25 0.51 16.44 29.68
CA SER A 25 -0.08 15.22 29.14
C SER A 25 -0.36 15.44 27.65
N PRO A 26 -0.06 14.45 26.78
CA PRO A 26 -0.29 14.60 25.35
C PRO A 26 -1.74 14.99 25.10
N VAL A 27 -1.94 16.06 24.34
CA VAL A 27 -3.28 16.56 24.00
C VAL A 27 -3.98 15.49 23.15
N SER A 28 -5.02 14.89 23.72
CA SER A 28 -5.82 13.84 23.07
C SER A 28 -6.79 14.44 22.06
N VAL A 29 -6.83 13.87 20.86
CA VAL A 29 -7.76 14.25 19.77
C VAL A 29 -9.21 14.09 20.22
N LYS A 30 -9.53 12.98 20.93
CA LYS A 30 -10.84 12.74 21.52
C LYS A 30 -11.22 13.83 22.50
N GLY A 31 -10.31 14.19 23.39
CA GLY A 31 -10.53 15.24 24.39
C GLY A 31 -10.74 16.62 23.76
N VAL A 32 -10.11 16.92 22.63
CA VAL A 32 -10.34 18.17 21.88
C VAL A 32 -11.71 18.17 21.22
N LEU A 33 -12.11 17.05 20.60
CA LEU A 33 -13.44 16.89 19.99
C LEU A 33 -14.55 17.03 21.05
N GLU A 34 -14.49 16.28 22.14
CA GLU A 34 -15.50 16.31 23.22
C GLU A 34 -15.65 17.70 23.85
N LYS A 35 -14.52 18.41 24.09
CA LYS A 35 -14.55 19.81 24.57
C LYS A 35 -15.21 20.76 23.58
N SER A 36 -15.00 20.52 22.28
CA SER A 36 -15.57 21.36 21.22
C SER A 36 -17.08 21.14 21.05
N ILE A 37 -17.57 19.93 21.38
CA ILE A 37 -18.94 19.49 21.11
C ILE A 37 -19.96 19.93 22.18
N ARG A 38 -19.53 20.44 23.35
CA ARG A 38 -20.42 20.90 24.46
C ARG A 38 -21.52 19.91 24.90
N SER A 39 -21.46 18.63 24.50
CA SER A 39 -22.34 17.56 24.98
C SER A 39 -21.47 16.42 25.50
N GLY A 40 -21.60 16.09 26.78
CA GLY A 40 -20.64 15.28 27.56
C GLY A 40 -20.40 13.83 27.14
N VAL A 41 -20.95 13.37 26.02
CA VAL A 41 -20.55 12.11 25.34
C VAL A 41 -20.74 12.33 23.84
N ALA A 42 -19.66 12.33 23.07
CA ALA A 42 -19.73 12.44 21.62
C ALA A 42 -20.00 11.07 21.00
N ASP A 43 -21.10 10.93 20.27
CA ASP A 43 -21.38 9.77 19.42
C ASP A 43 -20.43 9.82 18.20
N MET A 44 -19.36 9.02 18.24
CA MET A 44 -18.28 9.06 17.22
C MET A 44 -18.80 8.83 15.80
N ASN A 45 -19.89 8.08 15.63
CA ASN A 45 -20.50 7.85 14.32
C ASN A 45 -20.90 9.16 13.64
N LYS A 46 -21.34 10.17 14.41
CA LYS A 46 -21.74 11.49 13.87
C LYS A 46 -20.54 12.34 13.43
N TYR A 47 -19.33 11.96 13.82
CA TYR A 47 -18.10 12.71 13.56
C TYR A 47 -17.15 11.97 12.63
N GLN A 48 -17.56 10.87 12.00
CA GLN A 48 -16.72 10.10 11.09
C GLN A 48 -16.07 10.99 10.01
N ASN A 49 -16.85 11.85 9.35
CA ASN A 49 -16.31 12.78 8.34
C ASN A 49 -15.26 13.76 8.91
N VAL A 50 -15.48 14.23 10.14
CA VAL A 50 -14.50 15.10 10.82
C VAL A 50 -13.21 14.32 11.09
N LEU A 51 -13.32 13.08 11.55
CA LEU A 51 -12.16 12.21 11.81
C LEU A 51 -11.39 11.88 10.54
N ILE A 52 -12.08 11.64 9.42
CA ILE A 52 -11.47 11.44 8.09
C ILE A 52 -10.64 12.68 7.71
N HIS A 53 -11.21 13.88 7.86
CA HIS A 53 -10.48 15.12 7.59
C HIS A 53 -9.30 15.33 8.54
N VAL A 54 -9.45 15.02 9.83
CA VAL A 54 -8.33 15.09 10.78
C VAL A 54 -7.20 14.17 10.33
N ALA A 55 -7.50 12.91 10.01
CA ALA A 55 -6.51 11.94 9.53
C ALA A 55 -5.79 12.42 8.26
N GLY A 56 -6.52 12.98 7.31
CA GLY A 56 -5.97 13.52 6.07
C GLY A 56 -5.15 14.81 6.24
N LEU A 57 -5.42 15.64 7.25
CA LEU A 57 -4.80 16.96 7.43
C LEU A 57 -3.69 16.99 8.50
N LEU A 58 -3.54 15.95 9.32
CA LEU A 58 -2.55 15.95 10.41
C LEU A 58 -1.12 16.25 9.94
N HIS A 59 -0.75 15.80 8.74
CA HIS A 59 0.59 16.03 8.17
C HIS A 59 0.84 17.50 7.77
N LEU A 60 -0.20 18.31 7.61
CA LEU A 60 -0.08 19.73 7.31
C LEU A 60 0.14 20.58 8.57
N VAL A 61 -0.27 20.04 9.72
CA VAL A 61 -0.19 20.73 11.01
C VAL A 61 1.05 20.33 11.79
N LEU A 62 1.52 19.09 11.59
CA LEU A 62 2.68 18.53 12.28
C LEU A 62 3.69 18.03 11.25
N ASP A 63 4.91 18.58 11.27
CA ASP A 63 6.03 18.11 10.43
C ASP A 63 6.32 16.62 10.63
N GLN A 64 6.13 16.14 11.86
CA GLN A 64 6.20 14.72 12.22
C GLN A 64 5.04 14.39 13.15
N ILE A 65 4.18 13.48 12.71
CA ILE A 65 3.06 13.01 13.53
C ILE A 65 3.60 11.96 14.51
N PRO A 66 3.48 12.18 15.84
CA PRO A 66 3.85 11.15 16.81
C PRO A 66 2.93 9.93 16.68
N GLU A 67 3.41 8.74 17.07
CA GLU A 67 2.60 7.52 16.96
C GLU A 67 1.32 7.57 17.80
N THR A 68 1.34 8.25 18.95
CA THR A 68 0.19 8.30 19.87
C THR A 68 -1.03 8.99 19.26
N PRO A 69 -0.93 10.23 18.71
CA PRO A 69 -2.05 10.84 17.98
C PRO A 69 -2.48 10.06 16.74
N ALA A 70 -1.54 9.47 15.98
CA ALA A 70 -1.88 8.66 14.81
C ALA A 70 -2.74 7.45 15.18
N ARG A 71 -2.33 6.72 16.24
CA ARG A 71 -3.09 5.59 16.79
C ARG A 71 -4.45 6.03 17.32
N GLU A 72 -4.51 7.14 18.04
CA GLU A 72 -5.76 7.68 18.57
C GLU A 72 -6.76 8.00 17.45
N VAL A 73 -6.32 8.65 16.37
CA VAL A 73 -7.20 8.96 15.23
C VAL A 73 -7.73 7.70 14.56
N VAL A 74 -6.87 6.70 14.33
CA VAL A 74 -7.29 5.41 13.74
C VAL A 74 -8.26 4.67 14.66
N GLN A 75 -8.05 4.70 15.98
CA GLN A 75 -8.98 4.13 16.96
C GLN A 75 -10.35 4.85 16.92
N LEU A 76 -10.36 6.18 16.88
CA LEU A 76 -11.60 6.96 16.81
C LEU A 76 -12.37 6.68 15.51
N LEU A 77 -11.67 6.52 14.39
CA LEU A 77 -12.24 6.13 13.12
C LEU A 77 -12.88 4.74 13.18
N GLN A 78 -12.25 3.79 13.86
CA GLN A 78 -12.83 2.47 14.11
C GLN A 78 -14.06 2.55 15.04
N GLU A 79 -13.98 3.34 16.11
CA GLU A 79 -15.11 3.64 17.03
C GLU A 79 -16.29 4.30 16.30
N SER A 80 -16.01 5.07 15.25
CA SER A 80 -17.03 5.72 14.40
C SER A 80 -17.71 4.80 13.38
N GLY A 81 -17.35 3.51 13.37
CA GLY A 81 -18.05 2.48 12.59
C GLY A 81 -17.31 1.97 11.35
N MET A 82 -16.07 2.40 11.10
CA MET A 82 -15.27 1.85 10.00
C MET A 82 -14.69 0.48 10.36
N ARG A 83 -15.01 -0.54 9.56
CA ARG A 83 -14.77 -1.95 9.93
C ARG A 83 -14.28 -2.84 8.80
N ASP A 84 -14.55 -2.51 7.55
CA ASP A 84 -14.16 -3.34 6.41
C ASP A 84 -12.93 -2.77 5.68
N ASN A 85 -12.25 -3.65 4.93
CA ASN A 85 -11.03 -3.28 4.21
C ASN A 85 -11.30 -2.18 3.17
N ASP A 86 -12.47 -2.20 2.52
CA ASP A 86 -12.80 -1.24 1.46
C ASP A 86 -12.95 0.18 1.99
N GLN A 87 -13.56 0.37 3.16
CA GLN A 87 -13.65 1.66 3.82
C GLN A 87 -12.26 2.22 4.19
N TRP A 88 -11.35 1.35 4.66
CA TRP A 88 -9.98 1.77 4.96
C TRP A 88 -9.20 2.13 3.70
N LEU A 89 -9.40 1.41 2.60
CA LEU A 89 -8.79 1.70 1.30
C LEU A 89 -9.35 2.99 0.70
N GLU A 90 -10.68 3.17 0.69
CA GLU A 90 -11.35 4.38 0.23
C GLU A 90 -10.88 5.62 1.02
N LEU A 91 -10.63 5.46 2.32
CA LEU A 91 -10.05 6.50 3.14
C LEU A 91 -8.64 6.89 2.66
N LEU A 92 -7.79 5.92 2.33
CA LEU A 92 -6.46 6.18 1.78
C LEU A 92 -6.52 6.82 0.39
N ASP A 93 -7.48 6.40 -0.44
CA ASP A 93 -7.66 6.94 -1.81
C ASP A 93 -8.05 8.42 -1.75
N ASN A 94 -8.94 8.78 -0.82
CA ASN A 94 -9.48 10.12 -0.69
C ASN A 94 -8.58 11.08 0.10
N THR A 95 -7.48 10.61 0.69
CA THR A 95 -6.67 11.43 1.60
C THR A 95 -5.18 11.23 1.43
N ASN A 96 -4.42 12.33 1.48
CA ASN A 96 -2.96 12.28 1.52
C ASN A 96 -2.47 11.98 2.94
N MET A 97 -2.72 10.77 3.43
CA MET A 97 -2.33 10.40 4.80
C MET A 97 -0.81 10.36 4.99
N SER A 98 -0.40 10.73 6.20
CA SER A 98 0.98 10.51 6.63
C SER A 98 1.30 9.01 6.68
N PRO A 99 2.53 8.60 6.32
CA PRO A 99 2.97 7.20 6.43
C PRO A 99 2.74 6.57 7.80
N VAL A 100 2.81 7.36 8.88
CA VAL A 100 2.55 6.85 10.25
C VAL A 100 1.10 6.39 10.42
N ILE A 101 0.14 7.12 9.83
CA ILE A 101 -1.28 6.75 9.87
C ILE A 101 -1.53 5.54 8.96
N VAL A 102 -0.95 5.51 7.76
CA VAL A 102 -1.04 4.36 6.84
C VAL A 102 -0.55 3.08 7.53
N LYS A 103 0.57 3.14 8.24
CA LYS A 103 1.09 2.03 9.05
C LYS A 103 0.13 1.60 10.17
N GLN A 104 -0.58 2.53 10.82
CA GLN A 104 -1.59 2.14 11.81
C GLN A 104 -2.80 1.46 11.16
N ILE A 105 -3.24 1.93 9.98
CA ILE A 105 -4.33 1.33 9.21
C ILE A 105 -3.95 -0.08 8.74
N SER A 106 -2.69 -0.32 8.36
CA SER A 106 -2.24 -1.64 7.88
C SER A 106 -2.44 -2.75 8.92
N HIS A 107 -2.40 -2.42 10.22
CA HIS A 107 -2.67 -3.37 11.30
C HIS A 107 -4.15 -3.77 11.45
N LEU A 108 -5.07 -3.03 10.81
CA LEU A 108 -6.51 -3.29 10.86
C LEU A 108 -7.01 -4.07 9.65
N LEU A 109 -6.22 -4.15 8.59
CA LEU A 109 -6.61 -4.83 7.36
C LEU A 109 -6.49 -6.34 7.51
N ASN A 110 -7.52 -7.05 7.06
CA ASN A 110 -7.49 -8.51 6.97
C ASN A 110 -6.71 -8.93 5.71
N THR A 111 -5.48 -9.42 5.90
CA THR A 111 -4.59 -9.89 4.81
C THR A 111 -4.86 -11.33 4.36
N GLU A 112 -5.77 -12.06 5.02
CA GLU A 112 -6.25 -13.35 4.52
C GLU A 112 -7.17 -13.18 3.31
N LYS A 113 -7.78 -12.00 3.17
CA LYS A 113 -8.54 -11.60 1.99
C LYS A 113 -7.61 -11.09 0.90
N THR A 114 -8.01 -11.33 -0.35
CA THR A 114 -7.36 -10.71 -1.50
C THR A 114 -7.53 -9.19 -1.46
N ILE A 115 -6.48 -8.47 -1.81
CA ILE A 115 -6.52 -7.03 -2.03
C ILE A 115 -6.73 -6.79 -3.53
N GLU A 116 -7.87 -6.19 -3.87
CA GLU A 116 -8.21 -5.81 -5.23
C GLU A 116 -7.73 -4.39 -5.52
N VAL A 117 -6.94 -4.23 -6.58
CA VAL A 117 -6.37 -2.95 -7.01
C VAL A 117 -6.97 -2.56 -8.36
N SER A 118 -7.79 -1.52 -8.34
CA SER A 118 -8.27 -0.80 -9.51
C SER A 118 -7.41 0.43 -9.81
N ASP A 119 -7.69 1.11 -10.92
CA ASP A 119 -7.05 2.37 -11.33
C ASP A 119 -7.01 3.42 -10.20
N GLU A 120 -8.14 3.59 -9.50
CA GLU A 120 -8.29 4.54 -8.39
C GLU A 120 -7.46 4.15 -7.15
N ARG A 121 -7.20 2.85 -6.96
CA ARG A 121 -6.56 2.28 -5.76
C ARG A 121 -5.05 2.13 -5.89
N VAL A 122 -4.47 2.36 -7.07
CA VAL A 122 -3.02 2.17 -7.32
C VAL A 122 -2.19 2.92 -6.28
N ARG A 123 -2.48 4.21 -6.09
CA ARG A 123 -1.70 5.07 -5.20
C ARG A 123 -1.76 4.63 -3.74
N SER A 124 -2.95 4.28 -3.24
CA SER A 124 -3.12 3.84 -1.86
C SER A 124 -2.44 2.51 -1.61
N CYS A 125 -2.52 1.58 -2.56
CA CYS A 125 -1.85 0.29 -2.46
C CYS A 125 -0.32 0.44 -2.46
N VAL A 126 0.25 1.37 -3.23
CA VAL A 126 1.70 1.70 -3.17
C VAL A 126 2.10 2.10 -1.75
N ALA A 127 1.32 2.96 -1.10
CA ALA A 127 1.62 3.40 0.26
C ALA A 127 1.41 2.29 1.31
N LEU A 128 0.44 1.41 1.06
CA LEU A 128 -0.04 0.44 2.04
C LEU A 128 0.74 -0.88 2.03
N LEU A 129 1.01 -1.46 0.86
CA LEU A 129 1.63 -2.77 0.70
C LEU A 129 2.94 -2.95 1.52
N PRO A 130 3.85 -1.96 1.57
CA PRO A 130 5.08 -2.08 2.37
C PRO A 130 4.86 -2.30 3.87
N HIS A 131 3.64 -2.03 4.37
CA HIS A 131 3.27 -2.16 5.77
C HIS A 131 2.39 -3.38 6.06
N LEU A 132 2.04 -4.17 5.03
CA LEU A 132 1.23 -5.36 5.17
C LEU A 132 2.09 -6.61 5.29
N SER A 133 1.53 -7.63 5.94
CA SER A 133 2.05 -8.98 5.78
C SER A 133 1.79 -9.50 4.37
N SER A 134 2.51 -10.56 3.98
CA SER A 134 2.32 -11.21 2.69
C SER A 134 0.84 -11.58 2.48
N CYS A 135 0.29 -11.18 1.34
CA CYS A 135 -1.11 -11.34 0.98
C CYS A 135 -1.26 -11.54 -0.52
N LYS A 136 -2.47 -11.93 -0.94
CA LYS A 136 -2.83 -12.03 -2.35
C LYS A 136 -3.28 -10.68 -2.87
N VAL A 137 -2.85 -10.35 -4.08
CA VAL A 137 -3.20 -9.10 -4.76
C VAL A 137 -3.70 -9.42 -6.15
N GLU A 138 -4.82 -8.83 -6.52
CA GLU A 138 -5.40 -8.90 -7.85
C GLU A 138 -5.43 -7.49 -8.44
N ILE A 139 -4.78 -7.31 -9.59
CA ILE A 139 -4.63 -6.01 -10.25
C ILE A 139 -5.51 -6.00 -11.49
N ASN A 140 -6.39 -5.02 -11.54
CA ASN A 140 -7.39 -4.86 -12.58
C ASN A 140 -7.43 -3.39 -13.03
N ILE A 141 -6.71 -3.10 -14.12
CA ILE A 141 -6.47 -1.75 -14.63
C ILE A 141 -7.27 -1.54 -15.91
N LEU A 142 -8.22 -0.60 -15.87
CA LEU A 142 -9.09 -0.27 -16.99
C LEU A 142 -8.47 0.78 -17.93
N ASP A 143 -7.80 1.77 -17.35
CA ASP A 143 -7.19 2.88 -18.09
C ASP A 143 -5.87 2.47 -18.74
N ASP A 144 -5.29 3.36 -19.56
CA ASP A 144 -3.96 3.13 -20.12
C ASP A 144 -2.92 3.08 -18.97
N PRO A 145 -2.18 1.97 -18.80
CA PRO A 145 -1.07 1.88 -17.86
C PRO A 145 -0.04 3.02 -17.99
N GLY A 146 0.10 3.62 -19.17
CA GLY A 146 0.94 4.80 -19.40
C GLY A 146 0.45 6.08 -18.71
N ASP A 147 -0.85 6.18 -18.44
CA ASP A 147 -1.49 7.30 -17.74
C ASP A 147 -1.52 7.12 -16.21
N LEU A 148 -1.07 5.96 -15.71
CA LEU A 148 -1.03 5.62 -14.29
C LEU A 148 0.41 5.71 -13.74
N PRO A 149 0.87 6.89 -13.29
CA PRO A 149 2.27 7.12 -12.94
C PRO A 149 2.78 6.25 -11.78
N HIS A 150 1.88 5.76 -10.92
CA HIS A 150 2.21 4.96 -9.74
C HIS A 150 2.12 3.45 -9.99
N LEU A 151 1.70 3.00 -11.17
CA LEU A 151 1.59 1.57 -11.47
C LEU A 151 2.97 0.85 -11.43
N PRO A 152 4.07 1.43 -11.93
CA PRO A 152 5.40 0.81 -11.76
C PRO A 152 5.80 0.66 -10.28
N ASP A 153 5.50 1.68 -9.47
CA ASP A 153 5.78 1.64 -8.02
C ASP A 153 4.93 0.55 -7.33
N LEU A 154 3.68 0.37 -7.78
CA LEU A 154 2.80 -0.68 -7.26
C LEU A 154 3.39 -2.06 -7.54
N LEU A 155 3.79 -2.31 -8.80
CA LEU A 155 4.37 -3.60 -9.19
C LEU A 155 5.67 -3.90 -8.44
N ALA A 156 6.49 -2.87 -8.17
CA ALA A 156 7.68 -2.99 -7.33
C ALA A 156 7.34 -3.29 -5.86
N ALA A 157 6.28 -2.68 -5.32
CA ALA A 157 5.82 -2.91 -3.95
C ALA A 157 5.32 -4.35 -3.71
N LEU A 158 5.00 -5.11 -4.75
CA LEU A 158 4.55 -6.51 -4.66
C LEU A 158 5.65 -7.53 -4.35
N THR A 159 6.91 -7.10 -4.17
CA THR A 159 8.06 -7.99 -3.95
C THR A 159 7.86 -9.05 -2.86
N HIS A 160 7.01 -8.77 -1.85
CA HIS A 160 6.69 -9.70 -0.75
C HIS A 160 5.24 -10.19 -0.74
N HIS A 161 4.51 -9.94 -1.82
CA HIS A 161 3.10 -10.27 -1.99
C HIS A 161 2.92 -11.22 -3.17
N HIS A 162 1.74 -11.83 -3.25
CA HIS A 162 1.40 -12.77 -4.31
C HIS A 162 0.44 -12.09 -5.27
N CYS A 163 0.97 -11.53 -6.36
CA CYS A 163 0.14 -11.07 -7.47
C CYS A 163 -0.45 -12.31 -8.15
N THR A 164 -1.76 -12.52 -7.98
CA THR A 164 -2.47 -13.66 -8.56
C THR A 164 -3.13 -13.30 -9.89
N GLN A 165 -3.36 -12.02 -10.15
CA GLN A 165 -4.00 -11.55 -11.36
C GLN A 165 -3.43 -10.20 -11.80
N LEU A 166 -3.17 -10.08 -13.11
CA LEU A 166 -2.77 -8.82 -13.75
C LEU A 166 -3.60 -8.65 -15.03
N LEU A 167 -4.67 -7.86 -14.94
CA LEU A 167 -5.50 -7.50 -16.08
C LEU A 167 -5.26 -6.06 -16.52
N LEU A 168 -4.79 -5.89 -17.75
CA LEU A 168 -4.54 -4.60 -18.38
C LEU A 168 -5.51 -4.42 -19.55
N TRP A 169 -6.73 -3.96 -19.25
CA TRP A 169 -7.83 -3.95 -20.22
C TRP A 169 -7.57 -3.01 -21.39
N HIS A 170 -6.98 -1.83 -21.15
CA HIS A 170 -6.63 -0.92 -22.22
C HIS A 170 -5.62 -1.55 -23.18
N HIS A 171 -4.57 -2.17 -22.63
CA HIS A 171 -3.59 -2.92 -23.42
C HIS A 171 -4.18 -4.12 -24.14
N TYR A 172 -5.37 -4.61 -23.76
CA TYR A 172 -6.03 -5.70 -24.47
C TYR A 172 -6.97 -5.17 -25.58
N TYR A 173 -7.89 -4.27 -25.25
CA TYR A 173 -8.93 -3.80 -26.18
C TYR A 173 -8.44 -2.73 -27.16
N ASN A 174 -7.47 -1.91 -26.77
CA ASN A 174 -6.97 -0.77 -27.57
C ASN A 174 -5.54 -0.99 -28.05
N ALA A 175 -5.08 -2.25 -28.11
CA ALA A 175 -3.72 -2.58 -28.48
C ALA A 175 -3.39 -2.12 -29.91
N ASP A 176 -2.27 -1.43 -30.07
CA ASP A 176 -1.66 -1.12 -31.36
C ASP A 176 -0.24 -1.71 -31.47
N THR A 177 0.47 -1.40 -32.55
CA THR A 177 1.82 -1.91 -32.80
C THR A 177 2.89 -1.43 -31.80
N THR A 178 2.57 -0.42 -30.99
CA THR A 178 3.44 0.18 -29.98
C THR A 178 3.04 -0.19 -28.55
N THR A 179 1.77 -0.54 -28.34
CA THR A 179 1.25 -0.99 -27.04
C THR A 179 1.81 -2.37 -26.68
N THR A 180 2.58 -2.44 -25.58
CA THR A 180 3.05 -3.71 -25.02
C THR A 180 3.04 -3.66 -23.50
N SER A 181 2.82 -4.81 -22.88
CA SER A 181 2.76 -4.99 -21.43
C SER A 181 4.03 -5.65 -20.89
N ASP A 182 5.01 -5.91 -21.76
CA ASP A 182 6.25 -6.61 -21.44
C ASP A 182 6.93 -5.98 -20.24
N ASN A 183 7.13 -4.64 -20.26
CA ASN A 183 7.77 -3.92 -19.15
C ASN A 183 7.02 -4.06 -17.82
N LEU A 184 5.68 -4.05 -17.84
CA LEU A 184 4.87 -4.21 -16.63
C LEU A 184 4.99 -5.64 -16.08
N LEU A 185 4.99 -6.62 -16.97
CA LEU A 185 5.18 -8.02 -16.59
C LEU A 185 6.62 -8.27 -16.06
N GLU A 186 7.62 -7.60 -16.62
CA GLU A 186 9.01 -7.63 -16.13
C GLU A 186 9.15 -7.03 -14.74
N LEU A 187 8.47 -5.91 -14.45
CA LEU A 187 8.48 -5.24 -13.14
C LEU A 187 7.90 -6.12 -12.03
N LEU A 188 7.00 -7.04 -12.37
CA LEU A 188 6.49 -8.01 -11.41
C LEU A 188 7.59 -9.04 -11.08
N GLN A 189 8.35 -8.84 -10.01
CA GLN A 189 9.55 -9.64 -9.71
C GLN A 189 9.27 -11.13 -9.42
N ASP A 190 8.18 -11.45 -8.70
CA ASP A 190 7.77 -12.83 -8.44
C ASP A 190 6.48 -13.18 -9.19
N ARG A 191 6.65 -13.69 -10.40
CA ARG A 191 5.55 -14.09 -11.30
C ARG A 191 5.02 -15.50 -11.04
N ARG A 192 5.65 -16.28 -10.14
CA ARG A 192 5.29 -17.69 -9.91
C ARG A 192 3.89 -17.87 -9.32
N HIS A 193 3.32 -16.78 -8.81
CA HIS A 193 2.00 -16.72 -8.21
C HIS A 193 0.91 -16.24 -9.17
N LEU A 194 1.28 -15.72 -10.34
CA LEU A 194 0.35 -15.21 -11.33
C LEU A 194 -0.49 -16.37 -11.89
N GLU A 195 -1.80 -16.28 -11.70
CA GLU A 195 -2.80 -17.24 -12.18
C GLU A 195 -3.46 -16.74 -13.46
N ASP A 196 -3.73 -15.42 -13.54
CA ASP A 196 -4.44 -14.82 -14.67
C ASP A 196 -3.70 -13.61 -15.24
N PHE A 197 -3.57 -13.55 -16.57
CA PHE A 197 -2.95 -12.42 -17.27
C PHE A 197 -3.81 -11.91 -18.43
N MET A 198 -3.95 -10.60 -18.58
CA MET A 198 -4.56 -9.99 -19.77
C MET A 198 -3.79 -8.76 -20.21
N GLY A 199 -3.51 -8.65 -21.51
CA GLY A 199 -2.86 -7.48 -22.10
C GLY A 199 -2.37 -7.74 -23.53
N CYS A 200 -1.47 -6.88 -24.02
CA CYS A 200 -0.71 -7.10 -25.26
C CYS A 200 0.73 -7.43 -24.89
N LEU A 201 1.30 -8.53 -25.40
CA LEU A 201 2.71 -8.89 -25.18
C LEU A 201 3.42 -9.03 -26.51
N THR A 202 4.72 -8.79 -26.56
CA THR A 202 5.52 -9.24 -27.70
C THR A 202 5.84 -10.73 -27.58
N GLY A 203 6.45 -11.32 -28.62
CA GLY A 203 7.00 -12.67 -28.53
C GLY A 203 8.05 -12.82 -27.41
N GLY A 204 8.77 -11.75 -27.05
CA GLY A 204 9.65 -11.72 -25.89
C GLY A 204 8.86 -11.78 -24.58
N GLY A 205 7.85 -10.92 -24.44
CA GLY A 205 6.96 -10.88 -23.27
C GLY A 205 6.24 -12.20 -23.00
N VAL A 206 5.83 -12.95 -24.03
CA VAL A 206 5.21 -14.29 -23.85
C VAL A 206 6.13 -15.25 -23.09
N ARG A 207 7.45 -15.16 -23.27
CA ARG A 207 8.39 -16.03 -22.56
C ARG A 207 8.41 -15.77 -21.06
N LEU A 208 8.06 -14.56 -20.62
CA LEU A 208 7.94 -14.24 -19.20
C LEU A 208 6.78 -15.01 -18.55
N LEU A 209 5.75 -15.38 -19.33
CA LEU A 209 4.66 -16.21 -18.85
C LEU A 209 5.09 -17.67 -18.60
N GLU A 210 6.21 -18.11 -19.16
CA GLU A 210 6.75 -19.45 -18.88
C GLU A 210 7.26 -19.59 -17.45
N GLU A 211 7.63 -18.48 -16.82
CA GLU A 211 8.03 -18.42 -15.41
C GLU A 211 6.82 -18.47 -14.45
N CYS A 212 5.60 -18.29 -14.98
CA CYS A 212 4.36 -18.30 -14.23
C CYS A 212 3.84 -19.74 -14.01
N ASN A 213 4.42 -20.46 -13.06
CA ASN A 213 4.07 -21.86 -12.76
C ASN A 213 2.58 -22.11 -12.40
N LYS A 214 1.83 -21.07 -12.05
CA LYS A 214 0.42 -21.15 -11.66
C LYS A 214 -0.53 -20.56 -12.69
N LEU A 215 -0.03 -20.08 -13.82
CA LEU A 215 -0.86 -19.48 -14.86
C LEU A 215 -1.92 -20.50 -15.31
N ARG A 216 -3.18 -20.10 -15.30
CA ARG A 216 -4.33 -20.89 -15.72
C ARG A 216 -4.95 -20.31 -16.96
N ASP A 217 -5.18 -19.00 -16.94
CA ASP A 217 -5.83 -18.28 -18.03
C ASP A 217 -4.96 -17.10 -18.47
N PHE A 218 -4.91 -16.88 -19.79
CA PHE A 218 -4.28 -15.68 -20.34
C PHE A 218 -5.00 -15.19 -21.59
N HIS A 219 -5.12 -13.88 -21.72
CA HIS A 219 -5.79 -13.20 -22.83
C HIS A 219 -4.82 -12.21 -23.47
N LEU A 220 -4.35 -12.54 -24.67
CA LEU A 220 -3.41 -11.69 -25.42
C LEU A 220 -4.11 -10.99 -26.57
N ALA A 221 -3.89 -9.68 -26.68
CA ALA A 221 -4.27 -8.91 -27.84
C ALA A 221 -3.34 -9.20 -29.02
N VAL A 222 -3.92 -9.30 -30.22
CA VAL A 222 -3.19 -9.56 -31.47
C VAL A 222 -3.46 -8.41 -32.44
N VAL A 223 -2.48 -7.53 -32.58
CA VAL A 223 -2.62 -6.28 -33.34
C VAL A 223 -2.36 -6.39 -34.85
N SER A 224 -1.79 -7.50 -35.33
CA SER A 224 -1.57 -7.76 -36.76
C SER A 224 -1.24 -9.23 -37.05
N ASP A 225 -1.30 -9.65 -38.31
CA ASP A 225 -0.87 -10.98 -38.75
C ASP A 225 0.62 -11.23 -38.47
N TYR A 226 1.46 -10.21 -38.65
CA TYR A 226 2.88 -10.29 -38.29
C TYR A 226 3.04 -10.55 -36.79
N HIS A 227 2.29 -9.81 -35.97
CA HIS A 227 2.31 -10.01 -34.53
C HIS A 227 1.84 -11.42 -34.14
N ALA A 228 0.76 -11.91 -34.73
CA ALA A 228 0.28 -13.28 -34.56
C ALA A 228 1.37 -14.31 -34.90
N GLY A 229 2.07 -14.10 -36.03
CA GLY A 229 3.18 -14.94 -36.46
C GLY A 229 4.36 -14.97 -35.48
N CYS A 230 4.59 -13.89 -34.74
CA CYS A 230 5.58 -13.82 -33.67
C CYS A 230 5.12 -14.52 -32.39
N LEU A 231 3.84 -14.40 -32.03
CA LEU A 231 3.28 -14.95 -30.79
C LEU A 231 3.09 -16.47 -30.84
N LEU A 232 2.52 -17.00 -31.94
CA LEU A 232 2.10 -18.40 -32.03
C LEU A 232 3.22 -19.41 -31.71
N PRO A 233 4.47 -19.26 -32.20
CA PRO A 233 5.54 -20.19 -31.85
C PRO A 233 5.89 -20.18 -30.36
N GLN A 234 5.84 -19.00 -29.72
CA GLN A 234 6.14 -18.86 -28.30
C GLN A 234 4.98 -19.44 -27.47
N LEU A 235 3.74 -19.10 -27.82
CA LEU A 235 2.55 -19.65 -27.17
C LEU A 235 2.48 -21.16 -27.27
N HIS A 236 2.80 -21.75 -28.43
CA HIS A 236 2.86 -23.20 -28.56
C HIS A 236 3.87 -23.81 -27.57
N HIS A 237 5.03 -23.17 -27.39
CA HIS A 237 6.02 -23.58 -26.41
C HIS A 237 5.49 -23.44 -24.97
N THR A 238 5.02 -22.25 -24.59
CA THR A 238 4.47 -21.95 -23.26
C THR A 238 3.30 -22.87 -22.88
N VAL A 239 2.36 -23.12 -23.79
CA VAL A 239 1.22 -24.01 -23.52
C VAL A 239 1.70 -25.46 -23.33
N THR A 240 2.68 -25.92 -24.12
CA THR A 240 3.19 -27.28 -23.98
C THR A 240 4.08 -27.48 -22.75
N SER A 241 4.79 -26.45 -22.29
CA SER A 241 5.69 -26.50 -21.12
C SER A 241 4.98 -26.21 -19.79
N THR A 242 4.14 -25.17 -19.75
CA THR A 242 3.55 -24.63 -18.52
C THR A 242 2.13 -25.15 -18.28
N LEU A 243 1.39 -25.51 -19.34
CA LEU A 243 -0.04 -25.83 -19.29
C LEU A 243 -0.37 -27.20 -19.93
N PRO A 244 0.17 -28.32 -19.43
CA PRO A 244 -0.16 -29.65 -19.96
C PRO A 244 -1.65 -30.01 -19.83
N GLN A 245 -2.40 -29.29 -18.98
CA GLN A 245 -3.84 -29.44 -18.76
C GLN A 245 -4.70 -28.85 -19.90
N LEU A 246 -4.19 -27.91 -20.71
CA LEU A 246 -4.90 -27.27 -21.82
C LEU A 246 -4.85 -28.08 -23.13
N LYS A 247 -4.31 -29.31 -23.12
CA LYS A 247 -4.25 -30.25 -24.27
C LYS A 247 -5.62 -30.72 -24.80
N ARG A 248 -6.73 -30.07 -24.45
CA ARG A 248 -8.08 -30.39 -24.92
C ARG A 248 -8.89 -29.11 -25.19
N LEU A 249 -8.59 -28.44 -26.28
CA LEU A 249 -9.55 -27.64 -27.05
C LEU A 249 -9.33 -27.94 -28.53
#